data_AF-A0A5T1QWR6-F1
#
_entry.id   AF-A0A5T1QWR6-F1
#
_cell.length_a   1.000
_cell.length_b   1.000
_cell.length_c   1.000
_cell.angle_alpha   90.00
_cell.angle_beta   90.00
_cell.angle_gamma   90.00
#
_symmetry.space_group_name_H-M   'P 1'
#
loop_
_entity.id
_entity.type
_entity.pdbx_description
1 polymer ?
#
loop_
_entity_poly.entity_id
_entity_poly.type
_entity_poly.pdbx_seq_one_letter_code
_entity_poly.pdbx_strand_id
1 'polypeptide(L)'
;MVNHPSFKIKANDKDITQKISLNLINLSFDDKAKDESDEISISLNGLYARAPFGDKLELWLGFDEKLFKCGTFSINSFSKNYSSKTTDIKATAINFASNIKNKKSRTWENT
;
A
#
# COMPACT_ATOMS: atom_id res chain seq x y z
N MET A 1 -27.88 -12.81 5.34
CA MET A 1 -26.72 -12.41 6.17
C MET A 1 -25.92 -11.45 5.34
N VAL A 2 -25.79 -10.20 5.78
CA VAL A 2 -25.05 -9.15 5.05
C VAL A 2 -23.63 -9.17 5.59
N ASN A 3 -22.65 -9.44 4.73
CA ASN A 3 -21.25 -9.44 5.11
C ASN A 3 -20.74 -8.00 5.14
N HIS A 4 -20.10 -7.58 6.23
CA HIS A 4 -19.53 -6.24 6.33
C HIS A 4 -18.06 -6.27 5.87
N PRO A 5 -17.66 -5.42 4.91
CA PRO A 5 -16.27 -5.35 4.50
C PRO A 5 -15.41 -4.88 5.67
N SER A 6 -14.33 -5.60 5.92
CA SER A 6 -13.38 -5.34 7.00
C SER A 6 -11.97 -5.30 6.40
N PHE A 7 -11.12 -4.46 6.98
CA PHE A 7 -9.74 -4.33 6.55
C PHE A 7 -8.84 -4.15 7.76
N LYS A 8 -7.57 -4.49 7.58
CA LYS A 8 -6.50 -4.24 8.56
C LYS A 8 -5.29 -3.69 7.84
N ILE A 9 -4.68 -2.67 8.41
CA ILE A 9 -3.47 -2.04 7.88
C ILE A 9 -2.44 -1.91 8.99
N LYS A 10 -1.23 -2.41 8.73
CA LYS A 10 -0.07 -2.20 9.58
C LYS A 10 0.98 -1.39 8.85
N ALA A 11 1.54 -0.39 9.51
CA ALA A 11 2.68 0.38 9.02
C ALA A 11 3.88 0.13 9.94
N ASN A 12 5.00 -0.35 9.39
CA ASN A 12 6.21 -0.71 10.15
C ASN A 12 5.87 -1.55 11.41
N ASP A 13 5.11 -2.64 11.23
CA ASP A 13 4.62 -3.55 12.27
C ASP A 13 3.65 -2.94 13.31
N LYS A 14 3.37 -1.64 13.23
CA LYS A 14 2.39 -0.95 14.07
C LYS A 14 1.01 -0.98 13.45
N ASP A 15 0.02 -1.42 14.22
CA ASP A 15 -1.38 -1.40 13.80
C ASP A 15 -1.90 0.05 13.77
N ILE A 16 -2.31 0.51 12.59
CA ILE A 16 -2.87 1.85 12.36
C ILE A 16 -4.33 1.78 11.88
N THR A 17 -4.93 0.59 11.88
CA THR A 17 -6.26 0.31 11.30
C THR A 17 -7.32 1.26 11.84
N GLN A 18 -7.40 1.44 13.17
CA GLN A 18 -8.40 2.31 13.79
C GLN A 18 -8.28 3.78 13.39
N LYS A 19 -7.05 4.28 13.20
CA LYS A 19 -6.81 5.68 12.80
C LYS A 19 -7.22 5.91 11.36
N ILE A 20 -6.90 4.94 10.51
CA ILE A 20 -7.24 4.96 9.09
C ILE A 20 -8.75 4.80 8.92
N SER A 21 -9.40 3.86 9.62
CA SER A 21 -10.83 3.58 9.49
C SER A 21 -11.72 4.77 9.82
N LEU A 22 -11.33 5.62 10.78
CA LEU A 22 -12.07 6.83 11.12
C LEU A 22 -12.10 7.86 9.99
N ASN A 23 -11.10 7.82 9.09
CA ASN A 23 -10.87 8.86 8.10
C ASN A 23 -10.73 8.29 6.67
N LEU A 24 -11.06 7.03 6.46
CA LEU A 24 -10.89 6.37 5.17
C LEU A 24 -12.00 6.82 4.22
N ILE A 25 -11.60 7.40 3.09
CA ILE A 25 -12.52 7.73 1.98
C ILE A 25 -12.56 6.56 1.00
N ASN A 26 -11.39 6.06 0.60
CA ASN A 26 -11.28 5.00 -0.37
C ASN A 26 -10.03 4.14 -0.11
N LEU A 27 -10.15 2.83 -0.31
CA LEU A 27 -9.06 1.87 -0.29
C LEU A 27 -9.19 0.99 -1.52
N SER A 28 -8.19 1.04 -2.39
CA SER A 28 -8.12 0.26 -3.61
C SER A 28 -6.87 -0.60 -3.60
N PHE A 29 -7.04 -1.87 -3.97
CA PHE A 29 -5.96 -2.84 -4.16
C PHE A 29 -6.07 -3.37 -5.60
N ASP A 30 -5.01 -3.14 -6.37
CA ASP A 30 -4.87 -3.60 -7.75
C ASP A 30 -3.79 -4.68 -7.79
N ASP A 31 -4.21 -5.92 -8.01
CA ASP A 31 -3.35 -7.07 -8.30
C ASP A 31 -3.03 -7.07 -9.80
N LYS A 32 -1.78 -6.75 -10.13
CA LYS A 32 -1.34 -6.54 -11.51
C LYS A 32 -0.55 -7.77 -11.96
N ALA A 33 -1.07 -8.50 -12.94
CA ALA A 33 -0.33 -9.61 -13.53
C ALA A 33 0.82 -9.12 -14.43
N LYS A 34 1.90 -9.90 -14.47
CA LYS A 34 3.01 -9.86 -15.45
C LYS A 34 4.20 -8.94 -15.08
N ASP A 35 4.22 -7.70 -15.59
CA ASP A 35 5.39 -6.80 -15.52
C ASP A 35 5.15 -5.57 -14.61
N GLU A 36 3.91 -5.38 -14.16
CA GLU A 36 3.52 -4.32 -13.23
C GLU A 36 3.45 -4.88 -11.81
N SER A 37 3.82 -4.05 -10.83
CA SER A 37 3.74 -4.44 -9.42
C SER A 37 2.38 -4.11 -8.86
N ASP A 38 1.90 -4.93 -7.93
CA ASP A 38 0.69 -4.65 -7.19
C ASP A 38 0.74 -3.27 -6.54
N GLU A 39 -0.37 -2.54 -6.65
CA GLU A 39 -0.52 -1.18 -6.14
C GLU A 39 -1.66 -1.13 -5.12
N ILE A 40 -1.42 -0.39 -4.04
CA ILE A 40 -2.45 0.05 -3.10
C ILE A 40 -2.57 1.56 -3.18
N SER A 41 -3.82 2.02 -3.29
CA SER A 41 -4.18 3.43 -3.17
C SER A 41 -5.11 3.65 -1.97
N ILE A 42 -4.71 4.55 -1.07
CA ILE A 42 -5.46 4.92 0.13
C ILE A 42 -5.76 6.42 0.07
N SER A 43 -7.03 6.77 0.11
CA SER A 43 -7.47 8.16 0.23
C SER A 43 -8.06 8.40 1.61
N LEU A 44 -7.53 9.39 2.31
CA LEU A 44 -7.91 9.76 3.67
C LEU A 44 -8.47 11.18 3.71
N ASN A 45 -9.46 11.37 4.57
CA ASN A 45 -9.97 12.68 4.95
C ASN A 45 -9.07 13.28 6.05
N GLY A 46 -8.54 14.48 5.80
CA GLY A 46 -7.58 15.16 6.68
C GLY A 46 -6.19 15.29 6.07
N LEU A 47 -5.42 16.22 6.64
CA LEU A 47 -4.02 16.48 6.28
C LEU A 47 -3.10 15.75 7.25
N TYR A 48 -2.53 14.62 6.83
CA TYR A 48 -1.61 13.85 7.65
C TYR A 48 -0.15 14.26 7.42
N ALA A 49 0.71 14.02 8.42
CA ALA A 49 2.15 14.10 8.22
C ALA A 49 2.59 13.08 7.17
N ARG A 50 3.56 13.46 6.34
CA ARG A 50 4.11 12.57 5.31
C ARG A 50 4.82 11.41 6.01
N ALA A 51 4.48 10.18 5.65
CA ALA A 51 5.27 9.01 6.00
C ALA A 51 6.54 8.95 5.13
N PRO A 52 7.68 8.46 5.67
CA PRO A 52 8.89 8.20 4.88
C PRO A 52 8.61 7.36 3.63
N PHE A 53 9.24 7.72 2.51
CA PHE A 53 9.23 6.86 1.33
C PHE A 53 9.95 5.54 1.64
N GLY A 54 9.39 4.42 1.18
CA GLY A 54 9.92 3.08 1.44
C GLY A 54 9.42 2.43 2.73
N ASP A 55 8.63 3.14 3.56
CA ASP A 55 8.00 2.54 4.74
C ASP A 55 7.14 1.34 4.37
N LYS A 56 7.20 0.31 5.22
CA LYS A 56 6.53 -0.96 5.00
C LYS A 56 5.06 -0.87 5.42
N LEU A 57 4.17 -1.21 4.52
CA LEU A 57 2.73 -1.25 4.73
C LEU A 57 2.22 -2.64 4.41
N GLU A 58 1.55 -3.27 5.37
CA GLU A 58 0.89 -4.56 5.18
C GLU A 58 -0.62 -4.37 5.15
N LEU A 59 -1.27 -4.97 4.16
CA LEU A 59 -2.71 -4.88 3.95
C LEU A 59 -3.36 -6.26 4.13
N TRP A 60 -4.47 -6.27 4.86
CA TRP A 60 -5.42 -7.37 4.87
C TRP A 60 -6.81 -6.85 4.50
N LEU A 61 -7.50 -7.60 3.65
CA LEU A 61 -8.88 -7.33 3.23
C LEU A 61 -9.74 -8.55 3.49
N GLY A 62 -11.03 -8.33 3.74
CA GLY A 62 -11.98 -9.42 3.84
C GLY A 62 -13.33 -8.98 4.35
N PHE A 63 -14.05 -9.92 4.96
CA PHE A 63 -15.40 -9.71 5.43
C PHE A 63 -15.53 -10.17 6.88
N ASP A 64 -16.16 -9.35 7.70
CA ASP A 64 -16.39 -9.57 9.13
C ASP A 64 -15.06 -9.92 9.85
N GLU A 65 -14.92 -11.14 10.37
CA GLU A 65 -13.72 -11.63 11.06
C GLU A 65 -12.70 -12.33 10.13
N LYS A 66 -13.07 -12.59 8.87
CA LYS A 66 -12.23 -13.31 7.91
C LYS A 66 -11.41 -12.32 7.08
N LEU A 67 -10.20 -12.04 7.55
CA LEU A 67 -9.23 -11.18 6.88
C LEU A 67 -8.16 -12.01 6.15
N PHE A 68 -7.94 -11.72 4.87
CA PHE A 68 -6.90 -12.33 4.05
C PHE A 68 -5.72 -11.37 3.90
N LYS A 69 -4.49 -11.88 4.04
CA LYS A 69 -3.28 -11.08 3.83
C LYS A 69 -3.11 -10.84 2.34
N CYS A 70 -3.28 -9.59 1.89
CA CYS A 70 -3.10 -9.19 0.50
C CYS A 70 -1.61 -9.09 0.15
N GLY A 71 -0.79 -8.64 1.09
CA GLY A 71 0.65 -8.56 0.86
C GLY A 71 1.35 -7.51 1.71
N THR A 72 2.56 -7.18 1.27
CA THR A 72 3.41 -6.15 1.85
C THR A 72 3.84 -5.19 0.75
N PHE A 73 3.72 -3.90 1.02
CA PHE A 73 3.89 -2.82 0.08
C PHE A 73 4.82 -1.77 0.69
N SER A 74 5.51 -1.03 -0.16
CA SER A 74 6.36 0.09 0.22
C SER A 74 5.73 1.40 -0.26
N ILE A 75 5.69 2.41 0.60
CA ILE A 75 5.13 3.72 0.26
C ILE A 75 5.96 4.36 -0.85
N ASN A 76 5.32 4.67 -1.98
CA ASN A 76 5.94 5.25 -3.16
C ASN A 76 5.49 6.70 -3.43
N SER A 77 4.25 7.06 -3.09
CA SER A 77 3.77 8.43 -3.26
C SER A 77 2.89 8.88 -2.09
N PHE A 78 3.00 10.17 -1.77
CA PHE A 78 2.21 10.82 -0.73
C PHE A 78 1.83 12.23 -1.19
N SER A 79 0.57 12.42 -1.57
CA SER A 79 0.01 13.70 -2.01
C SER A 79 -0.99 14.24 -0.99
N LYS A 80 -0.96 15.57 -0.81
CA LYS A 80 -1.90 16.29 0.04
C LYS A 80 -2.68 17.26 -0.82
N ASN A 81 -4.00 17.20 -0.75
CA ASN A 81 -4.87 18.17 -1.37
C ASN A 81 -5.37 19.15 -0.31
N TYR A 82 -4.90 20.40 -0.39
CA TYR A 82 -5.26 21.44 0.58
C TYR A 82 -6.68 21.98 0.39
N SER A 83 -7.24 21.86 -0.82
CA SER A 83 -8.59 22.36 -1.12
C SER A 83 -9.65 21.45 -0.50
N SER A 84 -9.60 20.15 -0.81
CA SER A 84 -10.49 19.14 -0.24
C SER A 84 -10.05 18.64 1.14
N LYS A 85 -8.89 19.08 1.64
CA LYS A 85 -8.23 18.60 2.87
C LYS A 85 -8.06 17.08 2.87
N THR A 86 -7.73 16.48 1.73
CA THR A 86 -7.51 15.02 1.61
C THR A 86 -6.03 14.67 1.54
N THR A 87 -5.71 13.45 1.95
CA THR A 87 -4.37 12.86 1.82
C THR A 87 -4.49 11.58 1.01
N ASP A 88 -3.74 11.49 -0.08
CA ASP A 88 -3.68 10.31 -0.92
C ASP A 88 -2.31 9.65 -0.80
N ILE A 89 -2.32 8.36 -0.54
CA ILE A 89 -1.14 7.53 -0.29
C ILE A 89 -1.14 6.42 -1.32
N LYS A 90 -0.02 6.26 -2.02
CA LYS A 90 0.20 5.13 -2.93
C LYS A 90 1.37 4.29 -2.45
N ALA A 91 1.18 2.99 -2.41
CA ALA A 91 2.19 2.01 -2.05
C ALA A 91 2.25 0.90 -3.09
N THR A 92 3.44 0.40 -3.39
CA THR A 92 3.69 -0.65 -4.40
C THR A 92 4.40 -1.83 -3.76
N ALA A 93 4.17 -3.05 -4.23
CA ALA A 93 4.85 -4.24 -3.69
C ALA A 93 6.39 -4.17 -3.82
N ILE A 94 6.90 -3.46 -4.84
CA ILE A 94 8.34 -3.19 -5.00
C ILE A 94 8.74 -1.96 -4.19
N ASN A 95 9.85 -2.09 -3.45
CA ASN A 95 10.46 -0.98 -2.72
C ASN A 95 11.37 -0.14 -3.62
N PHE A 96 10.81 0.89 -4.25
CA PHE A 96 11.55 1.87 -5.07
C PHE A 96 12.48 2.80 -4.29
N ALA A 97 12.36 2.88 -2.96
CA ALA A 97 13.24 3.70 -2.12
C ALA A 97 14.59 3.01 -1.84
N SER A 98 14.65 1.68 -1.98
CA SER A 98 15.90 0.94 -1.92
C SER A 98 16.74 1.15 -3.19
N ASN A 99 18.06 1.00 -3.10
CA ASN A 99 18.96 1.14 -4.25
C ASN A 99 18.69 0.01 -5.27
N ILE A 100 17.69 0.19 -6.14
CA ILE A 100 17.28 -0.81 -7.12
C ILE A 100 18.34 -0.89 -8.22
N LYS A 101 19.12 -1.97 -8.11
CA LYS A 101 19.78 -2.73 -9.20
C LYS A 101 20.69 -1.91 -10.13
N ASN A 102 21.99 -2.06 -9.92
CA ASN A 102 22.95 -1.94 -11.02
C ASN A 102 22.52 -2.87 -12.16
N LYS A 103 22.34 -2.32 -13.37
CA LYS A 103 22.12 -3.10 -14.59
C LYS A 103 23.28 -4.09 -14.74
N LYS A 104 23.02 -5.37 -14.52
CA LYS A 104 23.99 -6.45 -14.76
C LYS A 104 23.57 -7.20 -16.00
N SER A 105 24.37 -7.10 -17.06
CA SER A 105 24.24 -7.99 -18.22
C SER A 105 24.98 -9.28 -17.92
N ARG A 106 24.35 -10.43 -18.13
CA ARG A 106 25.01 -11.74 -18.08
C ARG A 106 24.61 -12.51 -19.34
N THR A 107 25.60 -13.05 -20.02
CA THR A 107 25.39 -13.98 -21.14
C THR A 107 25.40 -15.39 -20.56
N TRP A 108 24.44 -16.21 -20.97
CA TRP A 108 24.43 -17.63 -20.65
C TRP A 108 24.64 -18.39 -21.95
N GLU A 109 25.64 -19.28 -21.96
CA GLU A 109 25.88 -20.22 -23.04
C GLU A 109 25.49 -21.62 -22.54
N ASN A 110 24.87 -22.40 -23.42
CA ASN A 110 24.41 -23.76 -23.14
C ASN A 110 25.64 -24.65 -22.97
N THR A 111 25.87 -25.20 -21.78
CA THR A 111 26.75 -26.36 -21.59
C THR A 111 25.91 -27.58 -21.31
#